data_AF-A0A4D5RJ67-F1
#
_entry.id   AF-A0A4D5RJ67-F1
#
_cell.length_a   1.000
_cell.length_b   1.000
_cell.length_c   1.000
_cell.angle_alpha   90.00
_cell.angle_beta   90.00
_cell.angle_gamma   90.00
#
_symmetry.space_group_name_H-M   'P 1'
#
loop_
_entity.id
_entity.type
_entity.pdbx_description
1 polymer ?
#
loop_
_entity_poly.entity_id
_entity_poly.type
_entity_poly.pdbx_seq_one_letter_code
_entity_poly.pdbx_strand_id
1 'polypeptide(L)'
;MDWIRLTHANPNLSGVGGKVLDVNPEELARHSRRDDAWICLKGRVYNVTPYMEFHPGGEEELMRGVGKDATDLFIQVHKWVNFESMLEKCLVGRLVGPPANSIRKSSFVVPRIPFFKRLQRSDTGVSEDNPDLSEEMSSRPSMSYEWSQDDSTVTIGVQCKGDYAIEDDKVGTDLSGKKLRIRVRVSKFLYLVHIELQESVYCNYNVQVKCKLKCIELRLVKEKSGLSWSSLGTSLPGHNQVVPLKSAESFSRTCTLVDKSSVTHDVFLFTFALPSGSLLWVPIGHHISLEHDVRGMKISRSYTPVIPALKANQGRSDGKTVHLMIKAYPEGALTPVLKALQIGDTVEMKDTEGDFEMALLHKCHTLVLLAAGTGFTPMVRLLHWALFVSKQVDVKLMTFNKTVKDIIWKEELDHLLQEHNRLRVEHVLSEPDDSWEGARGRVRSHLLQGFVPSEDPRQPLLICVCGPLPFTKAALKCLEDMEYSPETVHAFLG
;
A
#
# COMPACT_ATOMS: atom_id res chain seq x y z
N MET A 1 27.13 20.17 -1.94
CA MET A 1 27.68 18.80 -1.80
C MET A 1 26.50 17.84 -1.77
N ASP A 2 26.66 16.60 -2.25
CA ASP A 2 25.61 15.56 -2.25
C ASP A 2 25.94 14.56 -1.13
N TRP A 3 24.94 14.15 -0.34
CA TRP A 3 25.08 13.19 0.76
C TRP A 3 25.76 11.90 0.31
N ILE A 4 25.44 11.43 -0.90
CA ILE A 4 25.99 10.20 -1.48
C ILE A 4 27.49 10.35 -1.74
N ARG A 5 27.92 11.50 -2.27
CA ARG A 5 29.35 11.76 -2.48
C ARG A 5 30.10 11.80 -1.16
N LEU A 6 29.49 12.35 -0.11
CA LEU A 6 30.07 12.44 1.22
C LEU A 6 30.21 11.05 1.86
N THR A 7 29.20 10.19 1.77
CA THR A 7 29.24 8.82 2.30
C THR A 7 30.15 7.88 1.51
N HIS A 8 30.32 8.10 0.20
CA HIS A 8 31.32 7.37 -0.59
C HIS A 8 32.76 7.77 -0.25
N ALA A 9 33.00 9.06 0.01
CA ALA A 9 34.33 9.56 0.38
C ALA A 9 34.72 9.22 1.82
N ASN A 10 33.74 8.97 2.71
CA ASN A 10 33.97 8.73 4.13
C ASN A 10 33.32 7.41 4.58
N PRO A 11 34.10 6.35 4.81
CA PRO A 11 33.57 5.03 5.16
C PRO A 11 32.99 4.98 6.58
N ASN A 12 33.20 6.02 7.40
CA ASN A 12 32.71 6.10 8.76
C ASN A 12 32.39 7.57 9.13
N LEU A 13 31.14 7.82 9.47
CA LEU A 13 30.59 9.11 9.89
C LEU A 13 30.01 9.06 11.31
N SER A 14 30.20 7.96 12.04
CA SER A 14 29.62 7.80 13.37
C SER A 14 30.31 8.66 14.44
N GLY A 15 31.54 9.11 14.18
CA GLY A 15 32.33 9.90 15.12
C GLY A 15 32.90 9.09 16.30
N VAL A 16 32.68 7.77 16.34
CA VAL A 16 33.12 6.88 17.44
C VAL A 16 34.19 5.86 17.01
N GLY A 17 34.90 6.15 15.93
CA GLY A 17 36.05 5.35 15.48
C GLY A 17 35.72 3.92 15.07
N GLY A 18 34.46 3.65 14.69
CA GLY A 18 34.02 2.33 14.20
C GLY A 18 33.64 1.33 15.29
N LYS A 19 33.61 1.77 16.56
CA LYS A 19 33.05 0.99 17.66
C LYS A 19 31.54 1.10 17.66
N VAL A 20 30.85 -0.02 17.88
CA VAL A 20 29.41 -0.05 18.16
C VAL A 20 29.24 0.10 19.66
N LEU A 21 28.66 1.23 20.10
CA LEU A 21 28.49 1.54 21.51
C LEU A 21 27.13 1.10 22.04
N ASP A 22 27.08 0.75 23.33
CA ASP A 22 25.83 0.68 24.08
C ASP A 22 25.62 2.05 24.74
N VAL A 23 24.68 2.83 24.21
CA VAL A 23 24.40 4.22 24.59
C VAL A 23 23.21 4.22 25.53
N ASN A 24 23.29 4.89 26.68
CA ASN A 24 22.13 5.05 27.57
C ASN A 24 21.38 6.38 27.28
N PRO A 25 20.13 6.56 27.77
CA PRO A 25 19.37 7.78 27.51
C PRO A 25 20.05 9.08 28.00
N GLU A 26 20.82 9.02 29.09
CA GLU A 26 21.55 10.18 29.61
C GLU A 26 22.68 10.59 28.68
N GLU A 27 23.40 9.61 28.13
CA GLU A 27 24.45 9.83 27.15
C GLU A 27 23.86 10.39 25.85
N LEU A 28 22.78 9.78 25.35
CA LEU A 28 22.09 10.29 24.16
C LEU A 28 21.68 11.77 24.32
N ALA A 29 21.20 12.16 25.50
CA ALA A 29 20.79 13.54 25.79
C ALA A 29 21.94 14.57 25.79
N ARG A 30 23.19 14.14 25.99
CA ARG A 30 24.36 15.03 25.92
C ARG A 30 24.63 15.51 24.48
N HIS A 31 24.33 14.66 23.50
CA HIS A 31 24.51 14.94 22.08
C HIS A 31 23.27 15.61 21.47
N SER A 32 22.94 16.80 22.01
CA SER A 32 21.71 17.55 21.70
C SER A 32 21.93 18.85 20.90
N ARG A 33 23.11 19.06 20.32
CA ARG A 33 23.52 20.31 19.67
C ARG A 33 23.76 20.12 18.18
N ARG A 34 23.67 21.19 17.38
CA ARG A 34 23.93 21.15 15.93
C ARG A 34 25.28 20.53 15.57
N ASP A 35 26.32 20.89 16.30
CA ASP A 35 27.70 20.43 16.14
C ASP A 35 27.99 19.09 16.81
N ASP A 36 27.03 18.57 17.59
CA ASP A 36 27.11 17.32 18.33
C ASP A 36 25.71 16.71 18.50
N ALA A 37 25.22 16.06 17.44
CA ALA A 37 23.82 15.68 17.28
C ALA A 37 23.67 14.17 17.11
N TRP A 38 23.19 13.49 18.15
CA TRP A 38 22.80 12.09 18.05
C TRP A 38 21.29 11.94 18.10
N ILE A 39 20.77 10.94 17.41
CA ILE A 39 19.35 10.62 17.38
C ILE A 39 19.17 9.12 17.54
N CYS A 40 18.17 8.70 18.33
CA CYS A 40 17.77 7.30 18.38
C CYS A 40 16.56 7.06 17.47
N LEU A 41 16.66 6.07 16.58
CA LEU A 41 15.61 5.59 15.70
C LEU A 41 15.53 4.06 15.78
N LYS A 42 14.37 3.54 16.21
CA LYS A 42 14.11 2.11 16.43
C LYS A 42 15.20 1.41 17.26
N GLY A 43 15.63 2.06 18.36
CA GLY A 43 16.63 1.53 19.28
C GLY A 43 18.08 1.59 18.81
N ARG A 44 18.36 2.21 17.65
CA ARG A 44 19.71 2.47 17.15
C ARG A 44 20.03 3.95 17.21
N VAL A 45 21.24 4.26 17.68
CA VAL A 45 21.74 5.64 17.81
C VAL A 45 22.60 5.98 16.59
N TYR A 46 22.31 7.11 15.96
CA TYR A 46 23.03 7.63 14.80
C TYR A 46 23.59 9.01 15.10
N ASN A 47 24.82 9.27 14.69
CA ASN A 47 25.42 10.61 14.69
C ASN A 47 24.98 11.35 13.42
N VAL A 48 24.01 12.24 13.55
CA VAL A 48 23.43 12.99 12.42
C VAL A 48 24.05 14.36 12.23
N THR A 49 25.08 14.74 13.00
CA THR A 49 25.86 15.97 12.78
C THR A 49 26.28 16.16 11.31
N PRO A 50 26.89 15.18 10.61
CA PRO A 50 27.28 15.35 9.21
C PRO A 50 26.07 15.39 8.25
N TYR A 51 24.89 14.97 8.69
CA TYR A 51 23.68 14.90 7.87
C TYR A 51 22.81 16.18 7.96
N MET A 52 23.11 17.09 8.89
CA MET A 52 22.31 18.29 9.17
C MET A 52 21.94 19.10 7.91
N GLU A 53 22.93 19.38 7.07
CA GLU A 53 22.77 20.21 5.88
C GLU A 53 22.13 19.47 4.69
N PHE A 54 21.96 18.15 4.82
CA PHE A 54 21.44 17.27 3.77
C PHE A 54 20.01 16.80 4.03
N HIS A 55 19.47 17.04 5.22
CA HIS A 55 18.12 16.65 5.57
C HIS A 55 17.09 17.41 4.70
N PRO A 56 16.26 16.70 3.88
CA PRO A 56 15.34 17.36 2.95
C PRO A 56 14.29 18.26 3.60
N GLY A 57 13.92 17.99 4.85
CA GLY A 57 13.00 18.81 5.64
C GLY A 57 13.66 20.02 6.32
N GLY A 58 14.95 20.24 6.11
CA GLY A 58 15.72 21.31 6.76
C GLY A 58 16.28 20.90 8.14
N GLU A 59 17.26 21.68 8.60
CA GLU A 59 17.98 21.43 9.86
C GLU A 59 17.06 21.51 11.09
N GLU A 60 16.16 22.50 11.11
CA GLU A 60 15.23 22.72 12.23
C GLU A 60 14.37 21.49 12.52
N GLU A 61 13.88 20.82 11.46
CA GLU A 61 13.05 19.62 11.60
C GLU A 61 13.84 18.42 12.13
N LEU A 62 15.11 18.27 11.71
CA LEU A 62 15.97 17.20 12.22
C LEU A 62 16.32 17.42 13.69
N MET A 63 16.64 18.67 14.07
CA MET A 63 16.97 19.06 15.45
C MET A 63 15.85 18.77 16.44
N ARG A 64 14.58 18.71 16.01
CA ARG A 64 13.45 18.32 16.89
C ARG A 64 13.60 16.91 17.47
N GLY A 65 14.32 16.01 16.82
CA GLY A 65 14.55 14.64 17.25
C GLY A 65 15.89 14.39 17.96
N VAL A 66 16.83 15.34 17.87
CA VAL A 66 18.19 15.21 18.38
C VAL A 66 18.22 15.16 19.91
N GLY A 67 19.14 14.38 20.46
CA GLY A 67 19.32 14.14 21.89
C GLY A 67 18.32 13.17 22.53
N LYS A 68 17.50 12.45 21.75
CA LYS A 68 16.46 11.57 22.29
C LYS A 68 16.06 10.45 21.32
N ASP A 69 15.19 9.55 21.81
CA ASP A 69 14.47 8.62 20.94
C ASP A 69 13.39 9.37 20.15
N ALA A 70 13.63 9.49 18.86
CA ALA A 70 12.79 10.19 17.92
C ALA A 70 12.00 9.23 17.02
N THR A 71 11.93 7.94 17.36
CA THR A 71 11.27 6.92 16.54
C THR A 71 9.85 7.33 16.16
N ASP A 72 9.05 7.77 17.13
CA ASP A 72 7.66 8.19 16.88
C ASP A 72 7.58 9.43 16.01
N LEU A 73 8.44 10.43 16.26
CA LEU A 73 8.52 11.65 15.47
C LEU A 73 8.90 11.33 14.02
N PHE A 74 9.88 10.46 13.84
CA PHE A 74 10.33 10.00 12.52
C PHE A 74 9.23 9.23 11.80
N ILE A 75 8.54 8.29 12.46
CA ILE A 75 7.45 7.51 11.84
C ILE A 75 6.29 8.41 11.43
N GLN A 76 5.99 9.47 12.18
CA GLN A 76 4.91 10.40 11.84
C GLN A 76 5.16 11.17 10.53
N VAL A 77 6.42 11.55 10.27
CA VAL A 77 6.77 12.42 9.14
C VAL A 77 7.39 11.64 7.97
N HIS A 78 8.16 10.60 8.28
CA HIS A 78 9.04 9.88 7.37
C HIS A 78 8.82 8.36 7.41
N LYS A 79 7.59 7.90 7.71
CA LYS A 79 7.20 6.48 7.83
C LYS A 79 7.85 5.54 6.80
N TRP A 80 8.00 6.04 5.57
CA TRP A 80 8.41 5.28 4.39
C TRP A 80 9.82 5.63 3.89
N VAL A 81 10.62 6.33 4.69
CA VAL A 81 12.03 6.63 4.37
C VAL A 81 12.92 5.55 4.98
N ASN A 82 13.80 4.96 4.17
CA ASN A 82 14.77 3.98 4.62
C ASN A 82 15.96 4.67 5.30
N PHE A 83 15.78 5.08 6.55
CA PHE A 83 16.84 5.72 7.33
C PHE A 83 18.01 4.77 7.63
N GLU A 84 17.78 3.45 7.69
CA GLU A 84 18.83 2.49 8.01
C GLU A 84 19.92 2.47 6.94
N SER A 85 19.52 2.47 5.66
CA SER A 85 20.48 2.59 4.55
C SER A 85 21.08 4.00 4.47
N MET A 86 20.26 5.02 4.70
CA MET A 86 20.69 6.43 4.58
C MET A 86 21.72 6.84 5.63
N LEU A 87 21.54 6.37 6.86
CA LEU A 87 22.37 6.71 8.03
C LEU A 87 23.30 5.56 8.44
N GLU A 88 23.47 4.54 7.59
CA GLU A 88 24.29 3.36 7.89
C GLU A 88 25.69 3.75 8.39
N LYS A 89 26.34 4.69 7.69
CA LYS A 89 27.69 5.17 8.03
C LYS A 89 27.73 6.06 9.27
N CYS A 90 26.57 6.52 9.74
CA CYS A 90 26.40 7.36 10.93
C CYS A 90 26.15 6.53 12.21
N LEU A 91 26.06 5.19 12.11
CA LEU A 91 25.67 4.35 13.24
C LEU A 91 26.70 4.42 14.38
N VAL A 92 26.25 4.92 15.52
CA VAL A 92 27.00 4.98 16.79
C VAL A 92 26.84 3.67 17.56
N GLY A 93 25.62 3.15 17.63
CA GLY A 93 25.35 1.88 18.31
C GLY A 93 23.90 1.68 18.74
N ARG A 94 23.67 1.03 19.88
CA ARG A 94 22.34 0.65 20.38
C ARG A 94 21.98 1.42 21.64
N LEU A 95 20.71 1.79 21.76
CA LEU A 95 20.18 2.39 22.98
C LEU A 95 19.94 1.30 24.04
N VAL A 96 20.56 1.40 25.21
CA VAL A 96 20.43 0.45 26.33
C VAL A 96 19.96 1.14 27.62
N GLY A 97 19.11 0.46 28.38
CA GLY A 97 18.61 0.95 29.68
C GLY A 97 17.09 1.17 29.71
N PRO A 98 16.50 1.27 30.91
CA PRO A 98 15.07 1.48 31.06
C PRO A 98 14.65 2.84 30.48
N PRO A 99 13.48 2.95 29.84
CA PRO A 99 12.98 4.22 29.34
C PRO A 99 12.90 5.21 30.50
N ALA A 100 13.63 6.31 30.41
CA ALA A 100 13.67 7.33 31.45
C ALA A 100 12.29 7.94 31.67
N ASN A 101 11.61 7.53 32.75
CA ASN A 101 10.43 8.18 33.28
C ASN A 101 10.86 9.31 34.22
N SER A 102 10.73 10.57 33.81
CA SER A 102 10.24 11.64 34.71
C SER A 102 9.67 12.85 33.94
N ILE A 103 8.35 12.87 33.84
CA ILE A 103 7.46 13.98 34.25
C ILE A 103 8.00 15.41 34.04
N ARG A 104 7.60 16.01 32.91
CA ARG A 104 6.83 17.27 32.95
C ARG A 104 5.53 17.04 32.19
N LYS A 105 4.42 16.95 32.94
CA LYS A 105 3.07 16.98 32.37
C LYS A 105 2.88 18.35 31.69
N SER A 106 3.10 18.40 30.37
CA SER A 106 2.40 19.36 29.53
C SER A 106 0.93 18.96 29.54
N SER A 107 0.09 19.84 30.08
CA SER A 107 -1.37 19.72 30.13
C SER A 107 -1.97 19.79 28.73
N PHE A 108 -1.94 18.68 28.00
CA PHE A 108 -2.88 18.41 26.92
C PHE A 108 -3.40 16.99 27.12
N VAL A 109 -4.61 16.89 27.67
CA VAL A 109 -5.37 15.64 27.70
C VAL A 109 -5.83 15.38 26.27
N VAL A 110 -5.12 14.51 25.55
CA VAL A 110 -5.68 13.88 24.35
C VAL A 110 -6.60 12.75 24.82
N PRO A 111 -7.89 12.76 24.48
CA PRO A 111 -8.81 11.68 24.85
C PRO A 111 -8.29 10.34 24.31
N ARG A 112 -8.17 9.33 25.17
CA ARG A 112 -7.87 7.95 24.76
C ARG A 112 -9.12 7.35 24.12
N ILE A 113 -9.11 7.23 22.80
CA ILE A 113 -10.23 6.74 21.98
C ILE A 113 -10.03 5.23 21.66
N PRO A 114 -11.00 4.34 21.98
CA PRO A 114 -10.92 2.89 21.72
C PRO A 114 -10.69 2.53 20.24
N PHE A 115 -11.26 3.30 19.31
CA PHE A 115 -11.15 3.12 17.86
C PHE A 115 -9.69 3.01 17.36
N PHE A 116 -8.77 3.76 17.97
CA PHE A 116 -7.37 3.78 17.58
C PHE A 116 -6.60 2.53 17.99
N LYS A 117 -6.97 1.87 19.09
CA LYS A 117 -6.24 0.68 19.57
C LYS A 117 -6.39 -0.51 18.62
N ARG A 118 -7.52 -0.63 17.93
CA ARG A 118 -7.76 -1.69 16.93
C ARG A 118 -7.13 -1.38 15.57
N LEU A 119 -7.12 -0.11 15.15
CA LEU A 119 -6.48 0.35 13.90
C LEU A 119 -4.96 0.51 14.00
N GLN A 120 -4.41 0.68 15.21
CA GLN A 120 -2.97 0.65 15.49
C GLN A 120 -2.45 -0.74 15.88
N ARG A 121 -3.29 -1.79 15.86
CA ARG A 121 -2.82 -3.18 15.92
C ARG A 121 -2.19 -3.62 14.59
N SER A 122 -1.11 -2.93 14.21
CA SER A 122 0.12 -3.65 13.93
C SER A 122 0.76 -3.90 15.29
N ASP A 123 0.57 -5.08 15.90
CA ASP A 123 1.12 -5.41 17.22
C ASP A 123 2.63 -5.13 17.26
N THR A 124 3.00 -3.98 17.83
CA THR A 124 4.28 -3.74 18.48
C THR A 124 3.95 -3.17 19.85
N GLY A 125 4.02 -4.04 20.85
CA GLY A 125 3.75 -3.71 22.24
C GLY A 125 3.75 -4.98 23.07
N VAL A 126 4.95 -5.43 23.42
CA VAL A 126 5.24 -6.52 24.34
C VAL A 126 4.44 -6.32 25.64
N SER A 127 3.35 -7.07 25.81
CA SER A 127 3.19 -7.84 27.03
C SER A 127 3.95 -9.13 26.84
N GLU A 128 4.69 -9.58 27.85
CA GLU A 128 5.33 -10.89 27.88
C GLU A 128 4.26 -12.00 27.85
N ASP A 129 3.75 -12.27 26.65
CA ASP A 129 3.11 -13.52 26.27
C ASP A 129 3.69 -13.81 24.88
N ASN A 130 4.62 -14.75 24.80
CA ASN A 130 5.08 -15.29 23.52
C ASN A 130 3.83 -15.69 22.72
N PRO A 131 3.53 -15.06 21.56
CA PRO A 131 2.52 -15.61 20.68
C PRO A 131 3.03 -16.98 20.28
N ASP A 132 2.28 -18.01 20.62
CA ASP A 132 2.62 -19.36 20.26
C ASP A 132 2.63 -19.46 18.73
N LEU A 133 3.82 -19.50 18.12
CA LEU A 133 4.02 -19.70 16.69
C LEU A 133 3.35 -21.00 16.19
N SER A 134 2.94 -21.88 17.10
CA SER A 134 2.18 -23.09 16.80
C SER A 134 0.77 -22.80 16.23
N GLU A 135 0.07 -21.75 16.68
CA GLU A 135 -1.31 -21.47 16.21
C GLU A 135 -1.34 -20.92 14.79
N GLU A 136 -0.44 -20.00 14.40
CA GLU A 136 -0.36 -19.49 13.02
C GLU A 136 0.07 -20.61 12.04
N MET A 137 0.93 -21.53 12.47
CA MET A 137 1.36 -22.69 11.66
C MET A 137 0.25 -23.72 11.42
N SER A 138 -0.71 -23.87 12.35
CA SER A 138 -1.84 -24.81 12.20
C SER A 138 -2.77 -24.48 11.02
N SER A 139 -2.80 -23.21 10.60
CA SER A 139 -3.61 -22.70 9.50
C SER A 139 -2.87 -22.62 8.15
N ARG A 140 -1.60 -23.06 8.08
CA ARG A 140 -0.79 -22.88 6.86
C ARG A 140 -1.41 -23.60 5.66
N PRO A 141 -1.64 -22.91 4.52
CA PRO A 141 -2.23 -23.55 3.35
C PRO A 141 -1.28 -24.61 2.79
N SER A 142 -1.85 -25.76 2.42
CA SER A 142 -1.10 -26.80 1.72
C SER A 142 -1.11 -26.50 0.23
N MET A 143 0.05 -26.09 -0.27
CA MET A 143 0.27 -25.73 -1.67
C MET A 143 1.17 -26.76 -2.32
N SER A 144 0.89 -27.09 -3.58
CA SER A 144 1.74 -27.91 -4.41
C SER A 144 1.69 -27.41 -5.84
N TYR A 145 2.71 -27.73 -6.62
CA TYR A 145 2.68 -27.52 -8.05
C TYR A 145 3.09 -28.79 -8.78
N GLU A 146 2.60 -28.93 -10.00
CA GLU A 146 2.96 -29.97 -10.95
C GLU A 146 3.21 -29.35 -12.31
N TRP A 147 3.88 -30.08 -13.20
CA TRP A 147 4.10 -29.63 -14.55
C TRP A 147 4.02 -30.79 -15.54
N SER A 148 3.65 -30.46 -16.76
CA SER A 148 3.62 -31.37 -17.90
C SER A 148 4.06 -30.61 -19.15
N GLN A 149 4.32 -31.35 -20.23
CA GLN A 149 4.69 -30.74 -21.50
C GLN A 149 4.13 -31.56 -22.66
N ASP A 150 3.98 -30.89 -23.80
CA ASP A 150 3.85 -31.50 -25.11
C ASP A 150 4.98 -30.99 -26.03
N ASP A 151 4.90 -31.27 -27.32
CA ASP A 151 5.92 -30.86 -28.29
C ASP A 151 6.11 -29.34 -28.36
N SER A 152 5.10 -28.55 -28.01
CA SER A 152 5.05 -27.10 -28.19
C SER A 152 4.87 -26.31 -26.89
N THR A 153 4.32 -26.92 -25.83
CA THR A 153 3.98 -26.22 -24.60
C THR A 153 4.55 -26.87 -23.35
N VAL A 154 4.75 -26.04 -22.33
CA VAL A 154 4.99 -26.45 -20.95
C VAL A 154 3.82 -25.91 -20.12
N THR A 155 3.14 -26.79 -19.41
CA THR A 155 2.01 -26.44 -18.54
C THR A 155 2.43 -26.60 -17.08
N ILE A 156 2.22 -25.57 -16.26
CA ILE A 156 2.49 -25.57 -14.83
C ILE A 156 1.17 -25.38 -14.09
N GLY A 157 0.78 -26.37 -13.29
CA GLY A 157 -0.39 -26.33 -12.43
C GLY A 157 0.01 -26.05 -10.98
N VAL A 158 -0.56 -25.02 -10.36
CA VAL A 158 -0.43 -24.75 -8.92
C VAL A 158 -1.76 -25.04 -8.25
N GLN A 159 -1.73 -25.86 -7.20
CA GLN A 159 -2.92 -26.34 -6.50
C GLN A 159 -2.87 -25.95 -5.01
N CYS A 160 -3.97 -25.40 -4.50
CA CYS A 160 -4.20 -25.27 -3.06
C CYS A 160 -5.12 -26.40 -2.58
N LYS A 161 -4.73 -27.06 -1.48
CA LYS A 161 -5.56 -28.03 -0.75
C LYS A 161 -6.22 -27.37 0.46
N GLY A 162 -7.38 -27.88 0.88
CA GLY A 162 -8.15 -27.35 2.00
C GLY A 162 -9.17 -26.30 1.59
N ASP A 163 -9.67 -25.52 2.56
CA ASP A 163 -10.83 -24.64 2.39
C ASP A 163 -10.53 -23.24 1.84
N TYR A 164 -9.26 -22.94 1.59
CA TYR A 164 -8.87 -21.66 1.02
C TYR A 164 -9.34 -21.49 -0.43
N ALA A 165 -9.67 -20.26 -0.80
CA ALA A 165 -9.95 -19.88 -2.18
C ALA A 165 -8.69 -19.31 -2.84
N ILE A 166 -8.52 -19.56 -4.14
CA ILE A 166 -7.59 -18.84 -5.00
C ILE A 166 -8.43 -17.98 -5.94
N GLU A 167 -8.24 -16.68 -5.87
CA GLU A 167 -8.88 -15.69 -6.75
C GLU A 167 -7.85 -15.18 -7.75
N ASP A 168 -8.32 -14.72 -8.91
CA ASP A 168 -7.45 -14.23 -9.98
C ASP A 168 -6.62 -13.03 -9.54
N ASP A 169 -7.22 -12.15 -8.73
CA ASP A 169 -6.54 -10.99 -8.15
C ASP A 169 -5.46 -11.32 -7.09
N LYS A 170 -5.31 -12.59 -6.72
CA LYS A 170 -4.27 -13.04 -5.77
C LYS A 170 -3.06 -13.66 -6.46
N VAL A 171 -3.04 -13.68 -7.78
CA VAL A 171 -1.98 -14.29 -8.59
C VAL A 171 -1.15 -13.21 -9.27
N GLY A 172 0.16 -13.38 -9.25
CA GLY A 172 1.08 -12.60 -10.07
C GLY A 172 2.10 -13.52 -10.73
N THR A 173 2.50 -13.21 -11.95
CA THR A 173 3.48 -13.98 -12.70
C THR A 173 4.48 -13.06 -13.34
N ASP A 174 5.76 -13.44 -13.33
CA ASP A 174 6.84 -12.68 -13.96
C ASP A 174 7.75 -13.66 -14.70
N LEU A 175 7.93 -13.44 -16.00
CA LEU A 175 8.84 -14.22 -16.84
C LEU A 175 9.82 -13.26 -17.51
N SER A 176 11.10 -13.41 -17.19
CA SER A 176 12.19 -12.65 -17.79
C SER A 176 13.29 -13.60 -18.26
N GLY A 177 13.44 -13.73 -19.59
CA GLY A 177 14.26 -14.77 -20.19
C GLY A 177 13.73 -16.15 -19.79
N LYS A 178 14.57 -16.95 -19.12
CA LYS A 178 14.18 -18.27 -18.58
C LYS A 178 13.68 -18.22 -17.13
N LYS A 179 13.76 -17.07 -16.44
CA LYS A 179 13.39 -16.97 -15.03
C LYS A 179 11.90 -16.74 -14.90
N LEU A 180 11.20 -17.75 -14.37
CA LEU A 180 9.77 -17.71 -14.10
C LEU A 180 9.53 -17.58 -12.60
N ARG A 181 8.68 -16.62 -12.24
CA ARG A 181 8.17 -16.40 -10.90
C ARG A 181 6.65 -16.45 -10.93
N ILE A 182 6.05 -17.31 -10.10
CA ILE A 182 4.60 -17.40 -9.89
C ILE A 182 4.38 -17.14 -8.40
N ARG A 183 3.65 -16.07 -8.09
CA ARG A 183 3.24 -15.75 -6.73
C ARG A 183 1.75 -15.98 -6.57
N VAL A 184 1.39 -16.64 -5.47
CA VAL A 184 -0.01 -16.92 -5.13
C VAL A 184 -0.24 -16.51 -3.69
N ARG A 185 -1.06 -15.49 -3.48
CA ARG A 185 -1.49 -15.09 -2.14
C ARG A 185 -2.66 -15.96 -1.71
N VAL A 186 -2.53 -16.59 -0.54
CA VAL A 186 -3.59 -17.41 0.06
C VAL A 186 -3.73 -16.99 1.51
N SER A 187 -4.84 -16.31 1.84
CA SER A 187 -5.05 -15.71 3.16
C SER A 187 -3.87 -14.78 3.54
N LYS A 188 -3.21 -15.04 4.69
CA LYS A 188 -2.04 -14.32 5.21
C LYS A 188 -0.70 -14.85 4.69
N PHE A 189 -0.72 -15.80 3.75
CA PHE A 189 0.47 -16.47 3.24
C PHE A 189 0.72 -16.15 1.76
N LEU A 190 1.99 -16.26 1.37
CA LEU A 190 2.47 -16.21 0.00
C LEU A 190 3.06 -17.57 -0.35
N TYR A 191 2.60 -18.15 -1.45
CA TYR A 191 3.24 -19.29 -2.08
C TYR A 191 4.00 -18.84 -3.33
N LEU A 192 5.23 -19.33 -3.47
CA LEU A 192 6.14 -18.91 -4.54
C LEU A 192 6.65 -20.12 -5.32
N VAL A 193 6.40 -20.14 -6.63
CA VAL A 193 7.13 -21.01 -7.58
C VAL A 193 8.15 -20.12 -8.29
N HIS A 194 9.44 -20.35 -8.04
CA HIS A 194 10.52 -19.55 -8.62
C HIS A 194 11.55 -20.48 -9.26
N ILE A 195 11.65 -20.48 -10.58
CA ILE A 195 12.44 -21.46 -11.34
C ILE A 195 13.13 -20.75 -12.50
N GLU A 196 14.37 -21.13 -12.78
CA GLU A 196 15.00 -20.88 -14.08
C GLU A 196 14.72 -22.07 -14.99
N LEU A 197 13.85 -21.86 -15.97
CA LEU A 197 13.34 -22.88 -16.88
C LEU A 197 14.48 -23.55 -17.66
N GLN A 198 14.31 -24.84 -18.00
CA GLN A 198 15.32 -25.59 -18.76
C GLN A 198 15.63 -24.90 -20.10
N GLU A 199 14.60 -24.47 -20.83
CA GLU A 199 14.74 -23.78 -22.10
C GLU A 199 13.84 -22.55 -22.23
N SER A 200 14.11 -21.75 -23.26
CA SER A 200 13.38 -20.52 -23.53
C SER A 200 11.95 -20.78 -23.96
N VAL A 201 11.06 -19.91 -23.51
CA VAL A 201 9.64 -19.87 -23.85
C VAL A 201 9.26 -18.45 -24.23
N TYR A 202 8.24 -18.29 -25.06
CA TYR A 202 7.73 -16.96 -25.42
C TYR A 202 7.16 -16.25 -24.18
N CYS A 203 7.39 -14.93 -24.10
CA CYS A 203 6.92 -14.10 -22.99
C CYS A 203 5.40 -13.89 -22.97
N ASN A 204 4.69 -14.13 -24.08
CA ASN A 204 3.23 -14.09 -24.11
C ASN A 204 2.68 -15.49 -23.77
N TYR A 205 2.15 -15.63 -22.56
CA TYR A 205 1.58 -16.88 -22.06
C TYR A 205 0.21 -16.64 -21.42
N ASN A 206 -0.52 -17.74 -21.21
CA ASN A 206 -1.84 -17.70 -20.61
C ASN A 206 -1.79 -18.16 -19.14
N VAL A 207 -2.49 -17.44 -18.28
CA VAL A 207 -2.72 -17.81 -16.88
C VAL A 207 -4.23 -18.00 -16.69
N GLN A 208 -4.62 -19.19 -16.26
CA GLN A 208 -6.01 -19.50 -15.92
C GLN A 208 -6.14 -19.80 -14.44
N VAL A 209 -6.92 -18.98 -13.73
CA VAL A 209 -7.30 -19.27 -12.34
C VAL A 209 -8.65 -19.97 -12.34
N LYS A 210 -8.64 -21.25 -11.97
CA LYS A 210 -9.83 -22.10 -11.86
C LYS A 210 -10.29 -22.07 -10.39
N CYS A 211 -10.96 -20.98 -9.98
CA CYS A 211 -11.30 -20.72 -8.56
C CYS A 211 -12.03 -21.90 -7.89
N LYS A 212 -13.00 -22.52 -8.57
CA LYS A 212 -13.74 -23.70 -8.07
C LYS A 212 -12.84 -24.91 -7.83
N LEU A 213 -11.80 -25.07 -8.64
CA LEU A 213 -10.81 -26.14 -8.52
C LEU A 213 -9.62 -25.74 -7.66
N LYS A 214 -9.56 -24.50 -7.15
CA LYS A 214 -8.46 -23.98 -6.34
C LYS A 214 -7.10 -24.19 -7.01
N CYS A 215 -7.09 -24.00 -8.32
CA CYS A 215 -6.01 -24.34 -9.22
C CYS A 215 -5.66 -23.15 -10.10
N ILE A 216 -4.37 -22.97 -10.38
CA ILE A 216 -3.85 -22.02 -11.36
C ILE A 216 -3.12 -22.83 -12.42
N GLU A 217 -3.42 -22.60 -13.69
CA GLU A 217 -2.74 -23.23 -14.82
C GLU A 217 -2.01 -22.16 -15.63
N LEU A 218 -0.70 -22.29 -15.77
CA LEU A 218 0.12 -21.50 -16.67
C LEU A 218 0.50 -22.34 -17.88
N ARG A 219 0.23 -21.83 -19.09
CA ARG A 219 0.64 -22.48 -20.33
C ARG A 219 1.66 -21.63 -21.06
N LEU A 220 2.91 -22.10 -21.06
CA LEU A 220 4.06 -21.48 -21.70
C LEU A 220 4.28 -22.13 -23.07
N VAL A 221 4.60 -21.34 -24.09
CA VAL A 221 4.90 -21.85 -25.44
C VAL A 221 6.42 -21.92 -25.60
N LYS A 222 6.96 -23.09 -25.94
CA LYS A 222 8.39 -23.31 -26.18
C LYS A 222 8.84 -22.53 -27.41
N GLU A 223 10.00 -21.88 -27.33
CA GLU A 223 10.62 -21.27 -28.53
C GLU A 223 11.14 -22.34 -29.49
N LYS A 224 11.57 -23.49 -28.96
CA LYS A 224 12.02 -24.67 -29.73
C LYS A 224 11.00 -25.79 -29.60
N SER A 225 10.14 -25.95 -30.60
CA SER A 225 9.18 -27.05 -30.67
C SER A 225 9.87 -28.40 -30.89
N GLY A 226 9.29 -29.48 -30.39
CA GLY A 226 9.79 -30.86 -30.50
C GLY A 226 10.89 -31.21 -29.50
N LEU A 227 11.38 -30.23 -28.72
CA LEU A 227 12.35 -30.48 -27.66
C LEU A 227 11.65 -30.92 -26.37
N SER A 228 11.88 -32.17 -25.97
CA SER A 228 11.40 -32.69 -24.69
C SER A 228 12.33 -32.23 -23.54
N TRP A 229 11.74 -31.67 -22.50
CA TRP A 229 12.45 -31.21 -21.30
C TRP A 229 12.57 -32.37 -20.31
N SER A 230 13.75 -32.63 -19.76
CA SER A 230 13.94 -33.67 -18.75
C SER A 230 13.56 -33.20 -17.35
N SER A 231 13.46 -31.88 -17.16
CA SER A 231 13.02 -31.22 -15.94
C SER A 231 12.33 -29.90 -16.26
N LEU A 232 11.62 -29.31 -15.30
CA LEU A 232 11.09 -27.96 -15.50
C LEU A 232 12.21 -26.91 -15.55
N GLY A 233 13.29 -27.14 -14.81
CA GLY A 233 14.40 -26.20 -14.65
C GLY A 233 15.07 -26.30 -13.29
N THR A 234 15.85 -25.29 -12.92
CA THR A 234 16.54 -25.18 -11.64
C THR A 234 15.78 -24.28 -10.66
N SER A 235 15.62 -24.73 -9.42
CA SER A 235 14.95 -23.96 -8.37
C SER A 235 15.74 -22.70 -8.00
N LEU A 236 15.05 -21.58 -7.87
CA LEU A 236 15.60 -20.30 -7.43
C LEU A 236 15.26 -20.02 -5.94
N PRO A 237 15.82 -18.98 -5.30
CA PRO A 237 15.51 -18.66 -3.90
C PRO A 237 14.00 -18.50 -3.64
N GLY A 238 13.54 -19.06 -2.53
CA GLY A 238 12.12 -19.06 -2.13
C GLY A 238 11.24 -20.07 -2.90
N HIS A 239 11.81 -20.87 -3.81
CA HIS A 239 11.05 -21.84 -4.61
C HIS A 239 10.27 -22.85 -3.74
N ASN A 240 9.00 -23.04 -4.09
CA ASN A 240 8.06 -23.99 -3.48
C ASN A 240 7.88 -23.77 -1.97
N GLN A 241 7.96 -22.51 -1.51
CA GLN A 241 7.77 -22.16 -0.11
C GLN A 241 6.46 -21.42 0.10
N VAL A 242 5.79 -21.74 1.21
CA VAL A 242 4.66 -20.98 1.75
C VAL A 242 5.17 -20.12 2.90
N VAL A 243 5.23 -18.82 2.75
CA VAL A 243 5.75 -17.89 3.78
C VAL A 243 4.65 -16.94 4.25
N PRO A 244 4.64 -16.51 5.53
CA PRO A 244 3.77 -15.41 5.95
C PRO A 244 4.06 -14.16 5.10
N LEU A 245 3.03 -13.43 4.68
CA LEU A 245 3.17 -12.23 3.83
C LEU A 245 4.07 -11.17 4.47
N LYS A 246 4.05 -11.04 5.80
CA LYS A 246 4.90 -10.11 6.56
C LYS A 246 6.39 -10.42 6.43
N SER A 247 6.73 -11.68 6.14
CA SER A 247 8.10 -12.16 6.00
C SER A 247 8.48 -12.40 4.54
N ALA A 248 7.55 -12.15 3.61
CA ALA A 248 7.81 -12.34 2.19
C ALA A 248 8.78 -11.26 1.67
N GLU A 249 9.74 -11.69 0.85
CA GLU A 249 10.64 -10.76 0.19
C GLU A 249 9.86 -9.84 -0.77
N SER A 250 10.25 -8.56 -0.78
CA SER A 250 9.70 -7.59 -1.71
C SER A 250 10.24 -7.85 -3.11
N PHE A 251 9.35 -7.84 -4.10
CA PHE A 251 9.71 -7.94 -5.51
C PHE A 251 9.22 -6.69 -6.24
N SER A 252 10.09 -6.10 -7.05
CA SER A 252 9.77 -4.98 -7.92
C SER A 252 9.94 -5.34 -9.39
N ARG A 253 9.23 -4.61 -10.23
CA ARG A 253 9.30 -4.69 -11.69
C ARG A 253 9.32 -3.30 -12.28
N THR A 254 10.12 -3.12 -13.32
CA THR A 254 10.22 -1.86 -14.04
C THR A 254 9.01 -1.70 -14.97
N CYS A 255 8.04 -0.87 -14.61
CA CYS A 255 6.86 -0.59 -15.41
C CYS A 255 7.05 0.67 -16.26
N THR A 256 6.48 0.68 -17.46
CA THR A 256 6.58 1.80 -18.41
C THR A 256 5.30 2.63 -18.41
N LEU A 257 5.42 3.94 -18.35
CA LEU A 257 4.28 4.85 -18.52
C LEU A 257 3.83 4.83 -19.98
N VAL A 258 2.60 4.38 -20.24
CA VAL A 258 2.05 4.26 -21.61
C VAL A 258 0.92 5.23 -21.90
N ASP A 259 0.23 5.73 -20.87
CA ASP A 259 -0.77 6.79 -21.02
C ASP A 259 -0.81 7.68 -19.77
N LYS A 260 -1.16 8.96 -19.98
CA LYS A 260 -1.28 9.95 -18.91
C LYS A 260 -2.29 11.02 -19.30
N SER A 261 -3.33 11.18 -18.48
CA SER A 261 -4.37 12.19 -18.69
C SER A 261 -4.64 13.00 -17.41
N SER A 262 -5.14 14.22 -17.58
CA SER A 262 -5.59 15.06 -16.47
C SER A 262 -7.00 14.66 -16.06
N VAL A 263 -7.23 14.47 -14.77
CA VAL A 263 -8.57 14.20 -14.21
C VAL A 263 -9.13 15.47 -13.56
N THR A 264 -8.30 16.19 -12.82
CA THR A 264 -8.58 17.54 -12.34
C THR A 264 -7.40 18.45 -12.72
N HIS A 265 -7.32 19.64 -12.15
CA HIS A 265 -6.16 20.53 -12.31
C HIS A 265 -4.87 19.99 -11.69
N ASP A 266 -4.96 19.08 -10.71
CA ASP A 266 -3.79 18.52 -10.01
C ASP A 266 -3.83 17.00 -9.80
N VAL A 267 -4.89 16.31 -10.23
CA VAL A 267 -4.96 14.85 -10.26
C VAL A 267 -4.78 14.35 -11.68
N PHE A 268 -3.90 13.37 -11.85
CA PHE A 268 -3.61 12.73 -13.13
C PHE A 268 -3.90 11.24 -13.07
N LEU A 269 -4.44 10.70 -14.15
CA LEU A 269 -4.59 9.26 -14.37
C LEU A 269 -3.37 8.78 -15.15
N PHE A 270 -2.57 7.93 -14.53
CA PHE A 270 -1.42 7.27 -15.14
C PHE A 270 -1.78 5.84 -15.50
N THR A 271 -1.37 5.38 -16.68
CA THR A 271 -1.42 3.97 -17.07
C THR A 271 -0.01 3.44 -17.23
N PHE A 272 0.35 2.46 -16.41
CA PHE A 272 1.64 1.80 -16.47
C PHE A 272 1.47 0.40 -17.07
N ALA A 273 2.24 0.11 -18.12
CA ALA A 273 2.38 -1.23 -18.66
C ALA A 273 3.46 -2.00 -17.88
N LEU A 274 3.14 -3.23 -17.51
CA LEU A 274 4.09 -4.17 -16.93
C LEU A 274 5.10 -4.64 -17.99
N PRO A 275 6.29 -5.13 -17.58
CA PRO A 275 7.22 -5.80 -18.49
C PRO A 275 6.54 -6.89 -19.32
N SER A 276 7.03 -7.10 -20.54
CA SER A 276 6.62 -8.26 -21.32
C SER A 276 6.91 -9.55 -20.54
N GLY A 277 5.90 -10.40 -20.38
CA GLY A 277 6.00 -11.60 -19.55
C GLY A 277 5.61 -11.42 -18.09
N SER A 278 5.19 -10.23 -17.66
CA SER A 278 4.61 -10.01 -16.33
C SER A 278 3.09 -9.84 -16.39
N LEU A 279 2.39 -10.46 -15.43
CA LEU A 279 0.97 -10.29 -15.20
C LEU A 279 0.72 -10.05 -13.71
N LEU A 280 -0.03 -9.00 -13.38
CA LEU A 280 -0.38 -8.63 -12.01
C LEU A 280 -1.83 -8.14 -11.96
N TRP A 281 -2.64 -8.85 -11.22
CA TRP A 281 -3.97 -8.37 -10.83
C TRP A 281 -3.89 -7.84 -9.40
N VAL A 282 -4.34 -6.61 -9.21
CA VAL A 282 -4.38 -6.01 -7.86
C VAL A 282 -5.79 -6.19 -7.32
N PRO A 283 -5.97 -6.75 -6.11
CA PRO A 283 -7.31 -6.90 -5.54
C PRO A 283 -8.03 -5.58 -5.28
N ILE A 284 -9.36 -5.64 -5.22
CA ILE A 284 -10.15 -4.48 -4.79
C ILE A 284 -9.77 -4.12 -3.35
N GLY A 285 -9.56 -2.83 -3.09
CA GLY A 285 -9.14 -2.31 -1.78
C GLY A 285 -7.66 -2.51 -1.45
N HIS A 286 -6.88 -3.11 -2.35
CA HIS A 286 -5.44 -3.29 -2.19
C HIS A 286 -4.69 -2.20 -2.96
N HIS A 287 -3.42 -1.99 -2.60
CA HIS A 287 -2.55 -0.98 -3.19
C HIS A 287 -1.26 -1.61 -3.71
N ILE A 288 -0.52 -0.84 -4.51
CA ILE A 288 0.85 -1.15 -4.92
C ILE A 288 1.76 -0.01 -4.49
N SER A 289 3.06 -0.27 -4.37
CA SER A 289 4.04 0.78 -4.14
C SER A 289 4.78 1.11 -5.42
N LEU A 290 4.91 2.41 -5.72
CA LEU A 290 5.85 2.91 -6.71
C LEU A 290 7.12 3.36 -6.02
N GLU A 291 8.26 3.03 -6.61
CA GLU A 291 9.59 3.48 -6.23
C GLU A 291 10.23 4.25 -7.37
N HIS A 292 10.86 5.37 -7.00
CA HIS A 292 11.68 6.14 -7.93
C HIS A 292 12.88 6.73 -7.20
N ASP A 293 13.98 6.90 -7.93
CA ASP A 293 15.15 7.63 -7.45
C ASP A 293 14.87 9.13 -7.43
N VAL A 294 15.05 9.78 -6.29
CA VAL A 294 14.93 11.22 -6.12
C VAL A 294 16.22 11.72 -5.50
N ARG A 295 17.10 12.29 -6.33
CA ARG A 295 18.42 12.80 -5.92
C ARG A 295 19.27 11.71 -5.26
N GLY A 296 19.26 10.51 -5.85
CA GLY A 296 19.99 9.32 -5.37
C GLY A 296 19.34 8.58 -4.20
N MET A 297 18.17 9.03 -3.74
CA MET A 297 17.39 8.35 -2.71
C MET A 297 16.21 7.62 -3.33
N LYS A 298 16.08 6.31 -3.08
CA LYS A 298 14.87 5.57 -3.45
C LYS A 298 13.71 5.97 -2.55
N ILE A 299 12.72 6.64 -3.13
CA ILE A 299 11.48 7.02 -2.44
C ILE A 299 10.37 6.08 -2.87
N SER A 300 9.77 5.39 -1.90
CA SER A 300 8.62 4.49 -2.09
C SER A 300 7.33 5.14 -1.61
N ARG A 301 6.25 5.11 -2.39
CA ARG A 301 4.90 5.48 -1.93
C ARG A 301 3.84 4.55 -2.46
N SER A 302 2.83 4.30 -1.64
CA SER A 302 1.68 3.46 -1.97
C SER A 302 0.63 4.23 -2.75
N TYR A 303 0.05 3.59 -3.76
CA TYR A 303 -1.05 4.10 -4.58
C TYR A 303 -2.07 3.00 -4.82
N THR A 304 -3.36 3.34 -4.74
CA THR A 304 -4.45 2.39 -4.97
C THR A 304 -4.81 2.34 -6.46
N PRO A 305 -4.72 1.18 -7.12
CA PRO A 305 -5.15 1.05 -8.50
C PRO A 305 -6.63 1.29 -8.70
N VAL A 306 -6.92 2.01 -9.78
CA VAL A 306 -8.26 2.32 -10.26
C VAL A 306 -8.54 1.60 -11.58
N ILE A 307 -9.79 1.66 -12.04
CA ILE A 307 -10.11 1.39 -13.44
C ILE A 307 -9.96 2.69 -14.24
N PRO A 308 -9.71 2.63 -15.56
CA PRO A 308 -9.46 3.84 -16.36
C PRO A 308 -10.72 4.70 -16.57
N ALA A 309 -11.92 4.12 -16.41
CA ALA A 309 -13.20 4.83 -16.44
C ALA A 309 -14.29 4.08 -15.66
N LEU A 310 -15.21 4.81 -15.00
CA LEU A 310 -16.37 4.24 -14.32
C LEU A 310 -17.48 3.83 -15.31
N LYS A 311 -17.28 2.74 -16.05
CA LYS A 311 -18.26 2.21 -17.03
C LYS A 311 -18.37 0.69 -16.92
N ALA A 312 -19.54 0.13 -17.27
CA ALA A 312 -19.85 -1.30 -17.14
C ALA A 312 -18.81 -2.25 -17.75
N ASN A 313 -18.16 -1.87 -18.86
CA ASN A 313 -17.21 -2.72 -19.59
C ASN A 313 -15.77 -2.69 -19.04
N GLN A 314 -15.49 -1.95 -17.97
CA GLN A 314 -14.12 -1.70 -17.47
C GLN A 314 -13.74 -2.58 -16.26
N GLY A 315 -14.53 -3.61 -15.96
CA GLY A 315 -14.44 -4.33 -14.68
C GLY A 315 -13.25 -5.27 -14.49
N ARG A 316 -12.63 -5.78 -15.58
CA ARG A 316 -11.58 -6.79 -15.46
C ARG A 316 -10.29 -6.31 -16.13
N SER A 317 -9.25 -6.12 -15.31
CA SER A 317 -7.89 -5.88 -15.78
C SER A 317 -7.38 -7.11 -16.54
N ASP A 318 -6.64 -6.89 -17.61
CA ASP A 318 -5.93 -7.93 -18.36
C ASP A 318 -4.64 -8.41 -17.66
N GLY A 319 -4.32 -7.83 -16.50
CA GLY A 319 -3.11 -8.09 -15.73
C GLY A 319 -1.85 -7.43 -16.30
N LYS A 320 -1.93 -6.75 -17.45
CA LYS A 320 -0.78 -6.16 -18.15
C LYS A 320 -0.63 -4.68 -17.89
N THR A 321 -1.71 -4.00 -17.50
CA THR A 321 -1.68 -2.58 -17.15
C THR A 321 -2.24 -2.31 -15.77
N VAL A 322 -1.65 -1.31 -15.10
CA VAL A 322 -2.11 -0.76 -13.83
C VAL A 322 -2.40 0.72 -14.01
N HIS A 323 -3.60 1.14 -13.61
CA HIS A 323 -4.02 2.54 -13.67
C HIS A 323 -4.00 3.16 -12.27
N LEU A 324 -3.39 4.34 -12.13
CA LEU A 324 -3.24 5.04 -10.85
C LEU A 324 -3.73 6.49 -11.01
N MET A 325 -4.61 6.93 -10.11
CA MET A 325 -4.92 8.34 -9.96
C MET A 325 -4.06 8.95 -8.88
N ILE A 326 -3.24 9.93 -9.25
CA ILE A 326 -2.26 10.53 -8.35
C ILE A 326 -2.42 12.04 -8.36
N LYS A 327 -2.65 12.61 -7.18
CA LYS A 327 -2.59 14.06 -6.97
C LYS A 327 -1.15 14.50 -6.91
N ALA A 328 -0.82 15.53 -7.68
CA ALA A 328 0.48 16.13 -7.69
C ALA A 328 0.60 17.19 -6.60
N TYR A 329 1.45 16.93 -5.61
CA TYR A 329 1.84 17.92 -4.61
C TYR A 329 3.17 18.53 -5.06
N PRO A 330 3.26 19.86 -5.33
CA PRO A 330 4.50 20.52 -5.76
C PRO A 330 5.65 20.32 -4.78
N GLU A 331 5.37 20.39 -3.48
CA GLU A 331 6.32 20.15 -2.39
C GLU A 331 6.41 18.65 -1.99
N GLY A 332 5.79 17.76 -2.75
CA GLY A 332 5.81 16.34 -2.49
C GLY A 332 7.17 15.71 -2.83
N ALA A 333 7.57 14.69 -2.09
CA ALA A 333 8.87 14.04 -2.34
C ALA A 333 8.90 13.23 -3.65
N LEU A 334 7.79 12.57 -4.01
CA LEU A 334 7.71 11.69 -5.19
C LEU A 334 6.79 12.24 -6.29
N THR A 335 5.71 12.91 -5.92
CA THR A 335 4.68 13.33 -6.88
C THR A 335 5.12 14.35 -7.93
N PRO A 336 6.07 15.28 -7.67
CA PRO A 336 6.62 16.12 -8.74
C PRO A 336 7.36 15.31 -9.79
N VAL A 337 8.10 14.28 -9.38
CA VAL A 337 8.83 13.38 -10.29
C VAL A 337 7.84 12.60 -11.14
N LEU A 338 6.81 12.00 -10.53
CA LEU A 338 5.75 11.30 -11.27
C LEU A 338 5.01 12.24 -12.24
N LYS A 339 4.72 13.48 -11.82
CA LYS A 339 4.11 14.49 -12.71
C LYS A 339 5.04 14.87 -13.87
N ALA A 340 6.35 14.79 -13.72
CA ALA A 340 7.30 15.12 -14.78
C ALA A 340 7.48 13.98 -15.81
N LEU A 341 7.11 12.74 -15.47
CA LEU A 341 7.24 11.60 -16.38
C LEU A 341 6.55 11.83 -17.73
N GLN A 342 7.26 11.45 -18.77
CA GLN A 342 6.82 11.39 -20.16
C GLN A 342 6.43 9.95 -20.53
N ILE A 343 5.61 9.81 -21.58
CA ILE A 343 5.27 8.49 -22.12
C ILE A 343 6.56 7.79 -22.56
N GLY A 344 6.76 6.55 -22.12
CA GLY A 344 7.99 5.78 -22.30
C GLY A 344 8.93 5.78 -21.09
N ASP A 345 8.76 6.70 -20.14
CA ASP A 345 9.54 6.68 -18.89
C ASP A 345 9.12 5.52 -17.99
N THR A 346 9.98 5.14 -17.05
CA THR A 346 9.79 3.97 -16.20
C THR A 346 9.71 4.29 -14.71
N VAL A 347 9.06 3.41 -13.96
CA VAL A 347 8.99 3.40 -12.50
C VAL A 347 9.18 1.98 -11.99
N GLU A 348 9.72 1.82 -10.79
CA GLU A 348 9.72 0.52 -10.12
C GLU A 348 8.37 0.32 -9.42
N MET A 349 7.71 -0.80 -9.68
CA MET A 349 6.42 -1.15 -9.09
C MET A 349 6.56 -2.42 -8.26
N LYS A 350 6.19 -2.33 -6.99
CA LYS A 350 6.17 -3.49 -6.09
C LYS A 350 4.91 -4.32 -6.24
N ASP A 351 5.01 -5.54 -5.72
CA ASP A 351 3.89 -6.44 -5.51
C ASP A 351 2.75 -5.80 -4.68
N THR A 352 1.52 -6.27 -4.92
CA THR A 352 0.32 -5.81 -4.20
C THR A 352 0.38 -6.07 -2.68
N GLU A 353 -0.11 -5.08 -1.93
CA GLU A 353 -0.28 -5.06 -0.49
C GLU A 353 -1.71 -4.63 -0.11
N GLY A 354 -2.17 -5.00 1.09
CA GLY A 354 -3.51 -4.68 1.58
C GLY A 354 -4.18 -5.85 2.29
N ASP A 355 -5.22 -5.54 3.06
CA ASP A 355 -5.96 -6.47 3.91
C ASP A 355 -7.48 -6.42 3.68
N PHE A 356 -7.96 -5.60 2.75
CA PHE A 356 -9.38 -5.56 2.41
C PHE A 356 -9.86 -6.92 1.91
N GLU A 357 -10.97 -7.39 2.47
CA GLU A 357 -11.58 -8.68 2.16
C GLU A 357 -12.88 -8.49 1.38
N MET A 358 -12.97 -9.09 0.18
CA MET A 358 -14.18 -9.06 -0.64
C MET A 358 -15.40 -9.67 0.06
N ALA A 359 -15.21 -10.54 1.05
CA ALA A 359 -16.29 -11.08 1.86
C ALA A 359 -17.12 -10.00 2.56
N LEU A 360 -16.53 -8.85 2.90
CA LEU A 360 -17.25 -7.71 3.48
C LEU A 360 -18.26 -7.13 2.47
N LEU A 361 -17.84 -6.96 1.21
CA LEU A 361 -18.73 -6.47 0.14
C LEU A 361 -19.83 -7.47 -0.21
N HIS A 362 -19.50 -8.75 -0.33
CA HIS A 362 -20.47 -9.79 -0.66
C HIS A 362 -21.58 -9.94 0.39
N LYS A 363 -21.29 -9.59 1.65
CA LYS A 363 -22.26 -9.67 2.76
C LYS A 363 -23.07 -8.39 2.94
N CYS A 364 -22.60 -7.24 2.45
CA CYS A 364 -23.27 -5.96 2.66
C CYS A 364 -24.50 -5.81 1.76
N HIS A 365 -25.56 -5.21 2.30
CA HIS A 365 -26.72 -4.72 1.55
C HIS A 365 -26.55 -3.25 1.17
N THR A 366 -25.96 -2.45 2.08
CA THR A 366 -25.64 -1.04 1.84
C THR A 366 -24.15 -0.79 2.01
N LEU A 367 -23.57 -0.11 1.03
CA LEU A 367 -22.18 0.33 1.00
C LEU A 367 -22.12 1.85 1.10
N VAL A 368 -21.52 2.37 2.17
CA VAL A 368 -21.25 3.80 2.36
C VAL A 368 -19.77 4.06 2.12
N LEU A 369 -19.45 5.03 1.27
CA LEU A 369 -18.10 5.40 0.89
C LEU A 369 -17.85 6.86 1.33
N LEU A 370 -16.94 7.08 2.26
CA LEU A 370 -16.54 8.41 2.74
C LEU A 370 -15.12 8.71 2.24
N ALA A 371 -15.00 9.63 1.29
CA ALA A 371 -13.74 9.91 0.61
C ALA A 371 -13.34 11.39 0.69
N ALA A 372 -12.09 11.68 1.05
CA ALA A 372 -11.55 13.04 0.93
C ALA A 372 -10.39 13.11 -0.07
N GLY A 373 -10.50 14.00 -1.07
CA GLY A 373 -9.52 14.11 -2.16
C GLY A 373 -9.22 12.76 -2.82
N THR A 374 -7.93 12.40 -2.92
CA THR A 374 -7.51 11.09 -3.46
C THR A 374 -7.87 9.89 -2.60
N GLY A 375 -8.47 10.09 -1.42
CA GLY A 375 -9.18 9.01 -0.71
C GLY A 375 -10.31 8.39 -1.55
N PHE A 376 -10.70 9.04 -2.65
CA PHE A 376 -11.60 8.48 -3.66
C PHE A 376 -11.02 7.25 -4.40
N THR A 377 -9.71 7.08 -4.52
CA THR A 377 -9.11 6.01 -5.33
C THR A 377 -9.49 4.58 -4.92
N PRO A 378 -9.48 4.18 -3.63
CA PRO A 378 -10.04 2.88 -3.24
C PRO A 378 -11.54 2.77 -3.53
N MET A 379 -12.28 3.89 -3.47
CA MET A 379 -13.72 3.91 -3.68
C MET A 379 -14.11 3.60 -5.13
N VAL A 380 -13.26 3.93 -6.11
CA VAL A 380 -13.54 3.73 -7.54
C VAL A 380 -13.91 2.28 -7.85
N ARG A 381 -13.12 1.31 -7.38
CA ARG A 381 -13.36 -0.10 -7.68
C ARG A 381 -14.48 -0.70 -6.82
N LEU A 382 -14.68 -0.18 -5.60
CA LEU A 382 -15.82 -0.53 -4.75
C LEU A 382 -17.14 -0.09 -5.40
N LEU A 383 -17.19 1.17 -5.86
CA LEU A 383 -18.32 1.76 -6.57
C LEU A 383 -18.63 0.98 -7.85
N HIS A 384 -17.62 0.73 -8.69
CA HIS A 384 -17.80 -0.04 -9.91
C HIS A 384 -18.36 -1.45 -9.64
N TRP A 385 -17.79 -2.15 -8.65
CA TRP A 385 -18.27 -3.49 -8.28
C TRP A 385 -19.74 -3.46 -7.83
N ALA A 386 -20.12 -2.52 -6.97
CA ALA A 386 -21.48 -2.45 -6.44
C ALA A 386 -22.52 -2.06 -7.52
N LEU A 387 -22.17 -1.16 -8.44
CA LEU A 387 -23.07 -0.72 -9.50
C LEU A 387 -23.21 -1.75 -10.62
N PHE A 388 -22.09 -2.29 -11.12
CA PHE A 388 -22.08 -3.07 -12.37
C PHE A 388 -21.93 -4.57 -12.18
N VAL A 389 -21.30 -5.03 -11.08
CA VAL A 389 -21.03 -6.46 -10.85
C VAL A 389 -22.11 -7.08 -9.95
N SER A 390 -22.26 -6.58 -8.72
CA SER A 390 -23.25 -7.10 -7.77
C SER A 390 -24.68 -6.79 -8.20
N LYS A 391 -24.92 -5.54 -8.61
CA LYS A 391 -26.25 -5.00 -8.97
C LYS A 391 -27.32 -5.08 -7.88
N GLN A 392 -26.98 -5.52 -6.66
CA GLN A 392 -27.90 -5.73 -5.54
C GLN A 392 -27.58 -4.85 -4.32
N VAL A 393 -26.45 -4.15 -4.33
CA VAL A 393 -25.98 -3.34 -3.20
C VAL A 393 -26.36 -1.88 -3.42
N ASP A 394 -26.98 -1.26 -2.42
CA ASP A 394 -27.21 0.18 -2.42
C ASP A 394 -25.92 0.92 -2.07
N VAL A 395 -25.61 2.00 -2.80
CA VAL A 395 -24.33 2.70 -2.65
C VAL A 395 -24.55 4.16 -2.33
N LYS A 396 -23.90 4.63 -1.28
CA LYS A 396 -23.89 6.04 -0.88
C LYS A 396 -22.46 6.54 -0.84
N LEU A 397 -22.11 7.51 -1.67
CA LEU A 397 -20.79 8.13 -1.72
C LEU A 397 -20.86 9.57 -1.18
N MET A 398 -20.09 9.89 -0.15
CA MET A 398 -19.87 11.26 0.28
C MET A 398 -18.42 11.66 0.03
N THR A 399 -18.23 12.69 -0.76
CA THR A 399 -16.89 13.21 -1.11
C THR A 399 -16.61 14.54 -0.43
N PHE A 400 -15.40 14.72 0.07
CA PHE A 400 -14.94 15.93 0.74
C PHE A 400 -13.78 16.53 -0.03
N ASN A 401 -13.99 17.72 -0.61
CA ASN A 401 -13.01 18.40 -1.45
C ASN A 401 -12.92 19.88 -1.06
N LYS A 402 -11.92 20.62 -1.57
CA LYS A 402 -11.81 22.05 -1.28
C LYS A 402 -12.83 22.84 -2.09
N THR A 403 -12.73 22.76 -3.41
CA THR A 403 -13.57 23.47 -4.37
C THR A 403 -14.26 22.49 -5.32
N VAL A 404 -15.17 22.99 -6.18
CA VAL A 404 -15.80 22.18 -7.24
C VAL A 404 -14.74 21.59 -8.19
N LYS A 405 -13.65 22.32 -8.46
CA LYS A 405 -12.56 21.90 -9.37
C LYS A 405 -11.68 20.77 -8.79
N ASP A 406 -11.86 20.45 -7.51
CA ASP A 406 -11.17 19.36 -6.83
C ASP A 406 -11.99 18.06 -6.84
N ILE A 407 -13.27 18.10 -7.25
CA ILE A 407 -14.10 16.91 -7.31
C ILE A 407 -13.62 16.01 -8.45
N ILE A 408 -12.99 14.90 -8.07
CA ILE A 408 -12.50 13.89 -9.01
C ILE A 408 -13.70 13.23 -9.71
N TRP A 409 -13.71 13.24 -11.05
CA TRP A 409 -14.74 12.62 -11.88
C TRP A 409 -16.16 13.09 -11.57
N LYS A 410 -16.35 14.41 -11.43
CA LYS A 410 -17.65 14.99 -11.10
C LYS A 410 -18.69 14.66 -12.18
N GLU A 411 -18.36 14.90 -13.44
CA GLU A 411 -19.26 14.68 -14.57
C GLU A 411 -19.63 13.20 -14.72
N GLU A 412 -18.67 12.29 -14.52
CA GLU A 412 -18.94 10.85 -14.53
C GLU A 412 -19.86 10.43 -13.38
N LEU A 413 -19.69 10.98 -12.18
CA LEU A 413 -20.57 10.72 -11.05
C LEU A 413 -21.99 11.26 -11.29
N ASP A 414 -22.11 12.46 -11.88
CA ASP A 414 -23.40 13.06 -12.25
C ASP A 414 -24.15 12.18 -13.28
N HIS A 415 -23.44 11.63 -14.26
CA HIS A 415 -24.02 10.66 -15.20
C HIS A 415 -24.48 9.37 -14.52
N LEU A 416 -23.66 8.80 -13.62
CA LEU A 416 -24.04 7.58 -12.89
C LEU A 416 -25.27 7.77 -12.02
N LEU A 417 -25.46 8.97 -11.43
CA LEU A 417 -26.66 9.31 -10.67
C LEU A 417 -27.94 9.26 -11.52
N GLN A 418 -27.85 9.57 -12.81
CA GLN A 418 -28.99 9.50 -13.73
C GLN A 418 -29.30 8.06 -14.14
N GLU A 419 -28.28 7.19 -14.21
CA GLU A 419 -28.41 5.80 -14.65
C GLU A 419 -28.77 4.82 -13.52
N HIS A 420 -28.41 5.13 -12.27
CA HIS A 420 -28.51 4.20 -11.15
C HIS A 420 -29.31 4.77 -9.97
N ASN A 421 -30.55 4.31 -9.82
CA ASN A 421 -31.40 4.65 -8.66
C ASN A 421 -30.86 4.18 -7.29
N ARG A 422 -29.95 3.19 -7.28
CA ARG A 422 -29.27 2.69 -6.08
C ARG A 422 -28.07 3.55 -5.65
N LEU A 423 -27.68 4.53 -6.46
CA LEU A 423 -26.56 5.41 -6.18
C LEU A 423 -27.05 6.72 -5.58
N ARG A 424 -26.49 7.10 -4.43
CA ARG A 424 -26.56 8.46 -3.89
C ARG A 424 -25.16 9.02 -3.78
N VAL A 425 -24.96 10.25 -4.27
CA VAL A 425 -23.68 10.96 -4.14
C VAL A 425 -23.94 12.32 -3.49
N GLU A 426 -23.14 12.66 -2.49
CA GLU A 426 -23.11 13.99 -1.90
C GLU A 426 -21.69 14.54 -1.90
N HIS A 427 -21.57 15.78 -2.33
CA HIS A 427 -20.31 16.51 -2.30
C HIS A 427 -20.33 17.50 -1.14
N VAL A 428 -19.22 17.58 -0.41
CA VAL A 428 -18.99 18.52 0.68
C VAL A 428 -17.75 19.33 0.35
N LEU A 429 -17.89 20.66 0.33
CA LEU A 429 -16.79 21.56 -0.01
C LEU A 429 -16.33 22.37 1.21
N SER A 430 -15.03 22.40 1.48
CA SER A 430 -14.47 23.20 2.57
C SER A 430 -14.20 24.66 2.20
N GLU A 431 -13.98 24.92 0.91
CA GLU A 431 -13.68 26.24 0.32
C GLU A 431 -14.55 26.49 -0.94
N PRO A 432 -15.89 26.34 -0.87
CA PRO A 432 -16.77 26.58 -2.02
C PRO A 432 -16.86 28.06 -2.39
N ASP A 433 -17.19 28.34 -3.64
CA ASP A 433 -17.65 29.67 -4.06
C ASP A 433 -19.12 29.91 -3.68
N ASP A 434 -19.61 31.11 -4.00
CA ASP A 434 -20.97 31.54 -3.66
C ASP A 434 -22.06 30.79 -4.44
N SER A 435 -21.72 30.13 -5.55
CA SER A 435 -22.67 29.34 -6.34
C SER A 435 -22.96 27.95 -5.75
N TRP A 436 -22.20 27.54 -4.74
CA TRP A 436 -22.34 26.21 -4.15
C TRP A 436 -23.54 26.11 -3.20
N GLU A 437 -24.57 25.39 -3.63
CA GLU A 437 -25.77 25.14 -2.80
C GLU A 437 -25.66 23.87 -1.93
N GLY A 438 -24.63 23.05 -2.16
CA GLY A 438 -24.43 21.80 -1.43
C GLY A 438 -23.84 21.98 -0.02
N ALA A 439 -23.58 20.85 0.64
CA ALA A 439 -23.01 20.83 1.98
C ALA A 439 -21.62 21.49 2.04
N ARG A 440 -21.33 22.16 3.16
CA ARG A 440 -20.11 22.94 3.37
C ARG A 440 -19.33 22.46 4.59
N GLY A 441 -18.01 22.61 4.54
CA GLY A 441 -17.10 22.41 5.68
C GLY A 441 -16.28 21.12 5.61
N ARG A 442 -15.92 20.61 6.79
CA ARG A 442 -15.15 19.37 6.98
C ARG A 442 -16.03 18.32 7.63
N VAL A 443 -15.62 17.05 7.59
CA VAL A 443 -16.38 15.94 8.20
C VAL A 443 -16.74 16.22 9.66
N ARG A 444 -18.05 16.08 9.94
CA ARG A 444 -18.69 16.28 11.26
C ARG A 444 -19.91 15.35 11.34
N SER A 445 -20.32 14.99 12.55
CA SER A 445 -21.41 14.03 12.77
C SER A 445 -22.72 14.47 12.12
N HIS A 446 -23.05 15.77 12.16
CA HIS A 446 -24.27 16.28 11.52
C HIS A 446 -24.30 16.11 9.99
N LEU A 447 -23.14 16.06 9.31
CA LEU A 447 -23.07 15.78 7.87
C LEU A 447 -23.29 14.30 7.57
N LEU A 448 -22.82 13.42 8.47
CA LEU A 448 -23.00 11.97 8.32
C LEU A 448 -24.42 11.55 8.72
N GLN A 449 -25.05 12.29 9.63
CA GLN A 449 -26.40 12.05 10.10
C GLN A 449 -27.41 12.16 8.94
N GLY A 450 -28.25 11.14 8.76
CA GLY A 450 -29.22 11.07 7.67
C GLY A 450 -28.63 10.62 6.32
N PHE A 451 -27.31 10.74 6.12
CA PHE A 451 -26.63 10.14 4.97
C PHE A 451 -26.31 8.67 5.23
N VAL A 452 -25.57 8.39 6.31
CA VAL A 452 -25.24 7.04 6.77
C VAL A 452 -26.46 6.45 7.47
N PRO A 453 -27.00 5.31 7.00
CA PRO A 453 -28.14 4.66 7.64
C PRO A 453 -27.73 4.03 8.97
N SER A 454 -28.65 3.99 9.94
CA SER A 454 -28.45 3.24 11.18
C SER A 454 -28.21 1.75 10.91
N GLU A 455 -27.48 1.08 11.81
CA GLU A 455 -27.26 -0.37 11.70
C GLU A 455 -28.57 -1.16 11.86
N ASP A 456 -28.91 -1.99 10.89
CA ASP A 456 -29.95 -3.03 11.00
C ASP A 456 -29.31 -4.39 10.67
N PRO A 457 -29.30 -5.37 11.58
CA PRO A 457 -28.76 -6.71 11.31
C PRO A 457 -29.39 -7.41 10.10
N ARG A 458 -30.60 -7.01 9.67
CA ARG A 458 -31.28 -7.53 8.48
C ARG A 458 -30.82 -6.86 7.18
N GLN A 459 -30.15 -5.71 7.28
CA GLN A 459 -29.57 -4.96 6.16
C GLN A 459 -28.11 -4.63 6.47
N PRO A 460 -27.20 -5.62 6.33
CA PRO A 460 -25.81 -5.44 6.72
C PRO A 460 -25.17 -4.22 6.05
N LEU A 461 -24.55 -3.36 6.86
CA LEU A 461 -23.93 -2.12 6.44
C LEU A 461 -22.41 -2.27 6.39
N LEU A 462 -21.79 -1.74 5.33
CA LEU A 462 -20.35 -1.54 5.27
C LEU A 462 -20.04 -0.07 4.99
N ILE A 463 -19.21 0.54 5.85
CA ILE A 463 -18.76 1.92 5.74
C ILE A 463 -17.26 1.92 5.44
N CYS A 464 -16.87 2.36 4.25
CA CYS A 464 -15.49 2.50 3.85
C CYS A 464 -15.03 3.96 3.96
N VAL A 465 -13.89 4.21 4.61
CA VAL A 465 -13.36 5.56 4.83
C VAL A 465 -11.94 5.67 4.27
N CYS A 466 -11.66 6.71 3.49
CA CYS A 466 -10.29 7.02 3.07
C CYS A 466 -10.10 8.52 2.81
N GLY A 467 -8.89 9.01 3.08
CA GLY A 467 -8.50 10.40 2.86
C GLY A 467 -7.23 10.73 3.65
N PRO A 468 -6.84 12.02 3.70
CA PRO A 468 -5.75 12.45 4.55
C PRO A 468 -5.94 12.00 6.00
N LEU A 469 -4.87 11.66 6.71
CA LEU A 469 -4.95 11.14 8.07
C LEU A 469 -5.85 11.98 9.00
N PRO A 470 -5.79 13.33 9.02
CA PRO A 470 -6.72 14.13 9.83
C PRO A 470 -8.20 13.92 9.48
N PHE A 471 -8.53 13.77 8.19
CA PHE A 471 -9.89 13.47 7.74
C PHE A 471 -10.33 12.09 8.23
N THR A 472 -9.54 11.05 7.96
CA THR A 472 -9.89 9.67 8.34
C THR A 472 -10.10 9.57 9.85
N LYS A 473 -9.21 10.18 10.65
CA LYS A 473 -9.36 10.22 12.11
C LYS A 473 -10.66 10.91 12.55
N ALA A 474 -11.01 12.04 11.94
CA ALA A 474 -12.23 12.77 12.27
C ALA A 474 -13.51 12.01 11.85
N ALA A 475 -13.50 11.41 10.65
CA ALA A 475 -14.61 10.59 10.16
C ALA A 475 -14.87 9.38 11.06
N LEU A 476 -13.82 8.65 11.43
CA LEU A 476 -13.92 7.53 12.36
C LEU A 476 -14.43 7.96 13.74
N LYS A 477 -13.99 9.13 14.23
CA LYS A 477 -14.50 9.68 15.49
C LYS A 477 -16.00 10.00 15.40
N CYS A 478 -16.46 10.57 14.28
CA CYS A 478 -17.88 10.82 14.08
C CYS A 478 -18.70 9.51 14.06
N LEU A 479 -18.20 8.45 13.41
CA LEU A 479 -18.88 7.15 13.38
C LEU A 479 -18.92 6.50 14.79
N GLU A 480 -17.85 6.63 15.57
CA GLU A 480 -17.83 6.18 16.97
C GLU A 480 -18.82 6.95 17.83
N ASP A 481 -18.88 8.28 17.70
CA ASP A 481 -19.82 9.12 18.45
C ASP A 481 -21.29 8.87 18.04
N MET A 482 -21.50 8.28 16.86
CA MET A 482 -22.80 7.81 16.36
C MET A 482 -23.07 6.34 16.67
N GLU A 483 -22.21 5.70 17.47
CA GLU A 483 -22.34 4.33 17.96
C GLU A 483 -22.32 3.23 16.88
N TYR A 484 -21.65 3.47 15.74
CA TYR A 484 -21.44 2.40 14.74
C TYR A 484 -20.44 1.36 15.23
N SER A 485 -20.74 0.10 14.95
CA SER A 485 -19.92 -1.05 15.32
C SER A 485 -18.60 -1.05 14.54
N PRO A 486 -17.44 -1.33 15.17
CA PRO A 486 -16.16 -1.39 14.45
C PRO A 486 -16.14 -2.38 13.29
N GLU A 487 -16.94 -3.45 13.35
CA GLU A 487 -17.04 -4.50 12.34
C GLU A 487 -17.73 -4.04 11.05
N THR A 488 -18.51 -2.95 11.11
CA THR A 488 -19.17 -2.36 9.94
C THR A 488 -18.30 -1.31 9.26
N VAL A 489 -17.15 -0.94 9.85
CA VAL A 489 -16.29 0.13 9.36
C VAL A 489 -14.94 -0.41 8.86
N HIS A 490 -14.59 -0.08 7.62
CA HIS A 490 -13.25 -0.31 7.07
C HIS A 490 -12.57 1.00 6.71
N ALA A 491 -11.42 1.29 7.31
CA ALA A 491 -10.62 2.46 6.97
C ALA A 491 -9.39 2.05 6.14
N PHE A 492 -9.29 2.57 4.93
CA PHE A 492 -8.09 2.41 4.11
C PHE A 492 -7.01 3.34 4.64
N LEU A 493 -5.99 2.76 5.28
CA LEU A 493 -4.82 3.46 5.80
C LEU A 493 -3.62 3.14 4.91
N GLY A 494 -3.21 4.10 4.07
CA GLY A 494 -2.08 3.98 3.14
C GLY A 494 -1.15 5.17 3.24
#